data_AF-A0A952HWU8-F1
#
_entry.id   AF-A0A952HWU8-F1
#
_cell.length_a   1.000
_cell.length_b   1.000
_cell.length_c   1.000
_cell.angle_alpha   90.00
_cell.angle_beta   90.00
_cell.angle_gamma   90.00
#
_symmetry.space_group_name_H-M   'P 1'
#
loop_
_entity.id
_entity.type
_entity.pdbx_description
1 polymer ?
#
loop_
_entity_poly.entity_id
_entity_poly.type
_entity_poly.pdbx_seq_one_letter_code
_entity_poly.pdbx_strand_id
1 'polypeptide(L)'
;MSLPDPIRRAAELVTGDDNAVDLERRLKLDIFSSIGRIKPALTDNVDFEKEVLDGSFFADLPASLQGIAIARCEGTLAFYQRVGWQPNYLDTPLHICVPETAREPLQQRYHANTLHDLAYVHPKHFEKMLGKAQAAQLWETLKRFTADPDGFRAEQEPQH
;
A
#
# COMPACT_ATOMS: atom_id res chain seq x y z
N MET A 1 19.80 8.44 -21.43
CA MET A 1 18.73 8.90 -20.52
C MET A 1 18.15 7.67 -19.86
N SER A 2 18.16 7.59 -18.53
CA SER A 2 17.46 6.51 -17.82
C SER A 2 15.97 6.63 -18.15
N LEU A 3 15.31 5.53 -18.49
CA LEU A 3 13.85 5.51 -18.60
C LEU A 3 13.28 5.97 -17.24
N PRO A 4 12.24 6.82 -17.24
CA PRO A 4 11.61 7.24 -16.00
C PRO A 4 10.95 6.04 -15.33
N ASP A 5 11.37 5.73 -14.10
CA ASP A 5 10.79 4.67 -13.27
C ASP A 5 9.38 5.09 -12.82
N PRO A 6 8.31 4.46 -13.32
CA PRO A 6 6.94 4.85 -12.99
C PRO A 6 6.57 4.60 -11.53
N ILE A 7 7.21 3.63 -10.86
CA ILE A 7 6.95 3.30 -9.46
C ILE A 7 7.55 4.38 -8.56
N ARG A 8 8.79 4.78 -8.86
CA ARG A 8 9.41 5.96 -8.21
C ARG A 8 8.55 7.19 -8.40
N ARG A 9 8.07 7.43 -9.63
CA ARG A 9 7.25 8.60 -9.92
C ARG A 9 5.94 8.60 -9.12
N ALA A 10 5.31 7.44 -8.93
CA ALA A 10 4.13 7.30 -8.10
C ALA A 10 4.43 7.64 -6.64
N ALA A 11 5.57 7.21 -6.10
CA ALA A 11 5.99 7.54 -4.75
C ALA A 11 6.21 9.06 -4.56
N GLU A 12 6.95 9.70 -5.48
CA GLU A 12 7.19 11.15 -5.50
C GLU A 12 5.87 11.95 -5.46
N LEU A 13 4.89 11.54 -6.28
CA LEU A 13 3.57 12.19 -6.34
C LEU A 13 2.77 12.05 -5.03
N VAL A 14 3.02 11.01 -4.23
CA VAL A 14 2.35 10.78 -2.96
C VAL A 14 3.03 11.53 -1.82
N THR A 15 4.36 11.44 -1.74
CA THR A 15 5.11 11.89 -0.56
C THR A 15 5.57 13.34 -0.64
N GLY A 16 5.63 13.91 -1.85
CA GLY A 16 6.54 15.02 -2.14
C GLY A 16 7.98 14.48 -2.24
N ASP A 17 8.75 14.95 -3.22
CA ASP A 17 10.03 14.37 -3.68
C ASP A 17 11.00 13.94 -2.55
N ASP A 18 11.04 14.65 -1.43
CA ASP A 18 12.00 14.45 -0.33
C ASP A 18 11.82 13.13 0.47
N ASN A 19 10.65 12.49 0.39
CA ASN A 19 10.34 11.28 1.19
C ASN A 19 9.92 10.07 0.36
N ALA A 20 10.22 10.09 -0.94
CA ALA A 20 9.73 9.07 -1.87
C ALA A 20 10.41 7.69 -1.69
N VAL A 21 11.63 7.64 -1.12
CA VAL A 21 12.48 6.44 -1.08
C VAL A 21 11.81 5.28 -0.35
N ASP A 22 11.22 5.52 0.82
CA ASP A 22 10.63 4.45 1.63
C ASP A 22 9.35 3.90 0.98
N LEU A 23 8.53 4.78 0.41
CA LEU A 23 7.32 4.37 -0.32
C LEU A 23 7.68 3.67 -1.63
N GLU A 24 8.67 4.17 -2.38
CA GLU A 24 9.19 3.53 -3.59
C GLU A 24 9.65 2.10 -3.29
N ARG A 25 10.50 1.94 -2.28
CA ARG A 25 11.00 0.63 -1.84
C ARG A 25 9.85 -0.30 -1.46
N ARG A 26 8.87 0.20 -0.71
CA ARG A 26 7.70 -0.59 -0.31
C ARG A 26 6.85 -1.01 -1.52
N LEU A 27 6.54 -0.09 -2.44
CA LEU A 27 5.77 -0.40 -3.64
C LEU A 27 6.46 -1.48 -4.48
N LYS A 28 7.77 -1.34 -4.70
CA LYS A 28 8.56 -2.31 -5.45
C LYS A 28 8.54 -3.69 -4.78
N LEU A 29 8.68 -3.76 -3.46
CA LEU A 29 8.56 -5.00 -2.69
C LEU A 29 7.18 -5.64 -2.84
N ASP A 30 6.11 -4.85 -2.74
CA ASP A 30 4.74 -5.36 -2.78
C ASP A 30 4.35 -5.86 -4.18
N ILE A 31 4.80 -5.15 -5.23
CA ILE A 31 4.61 -5.56 -6.63
C ILE A 31 5.41 -6.84 -6.89
N PHE A 32 6.69 -6.89 -6.53
CA PHE A 32 7.55 -8.05 -6.67
C PHE A 32 6.95 -9.28 -5.96
N SER A 33 6.53 -9.13 -4.71
CA SER A 33 5.88 -10.20 -3.93
C SER A 33 4.55 -10.65 -4.56
N SER A 34 3.79 -9.72 -5.14
CA SER A 34 2.53 -10.04 -5.83
C SER A 34 2.78 -10.85 -7.10
N ILE A 35 3.81 -10.50 -7.87
CA ILE A 35 4.22 -11.26 -9.05
C ILE A 35 4.73 -12.64 -8.63
N GLY A 36 5.54 -12.74 -7.58
CA GLY A 36 6.04 -14.01 -7.07
C GLY A 36 4.94 -14.97 -6.62
N ARG A 37 3.83 -14.47 -6.06
CA ARG A 37 2.65 -15.30 -5.75
C ARG A 37 1.95 -15.86 -6.98
N ILE A 38 1.94 -15.11 -8.09
CA ILE A 38 1.24 -15.48 -9.32
C ILE A 38 2.13 -16.35 -10.22
N LYS A 39 3.40 -15.99 -10.33
CA LYS A 39 4.39 -16.66 -11.19
C LYS A 39 5.75 -16.72 -10.48
N PRO A 40 5.93 -17.65 -9.53
CA PRO A 40 7.14 -17.76 -8.69
C PRO A 40 8.45 -17.83 -9.49
N ALA A 41 8.43 -18.50 -10.64
CA ALA A 41 9.60 -18.66 -11.50
C ALA A 41 10.18 -17.34 -12.04
N LEU A 42 9.41 -16.24 -12.04
CA LEU A 42 9.93 -14.93 -12.46
C LEU A 42 10.67 -14.19 -11.36
N THR A 43 10.41 -14.52 -10.09
CA THR A 43 11.05 -13.89 -8.94
C THR A 43 12.15 -14.76 -8.33
N ASP A 44 12.32 -15.98 -8.86
CA ASP A 44 13.32 -16.93 -8.39
C ASP A 44 14.73 -16.44 -8.75
N ASN A 45 15.62 -16.38 -7.75
CA ASN A 45 17.00 -15.89 -7.85
C ASN A 45 17.16 -14.45 -8.35
N VAL A 46 16.12 -13.61 -8.29
CA VAL A 46 16.23 -12.17 -8.58
C VAL A 46 16.84 -11.43 -7.40
N ASP A 47 17.88 -10.63 -7.63
CA ASP A 47 18.49 -9.76 -6.62
C ASP A 47 17.60 -8.52 -6.41
N PHE A 48 16.95 -8.44 -5.25
CA PHE A 48 16.03 -7.34 -4.95
C PHE A 48 16.70 -5.96 -5.02
N GLU A 49 17.92 -5.82 -4.49
CA GLU A 49 18.59 -4.52 -4.43
C GLU A 49 19.08 -4.09 -5.81
N LYS A 50 19.55 -5.04 -6.62
CA LYS A 50 20.16 -4.72 -7.92
C LYS A 50 19.20 -4.72 -9.09
N GLU A 51 18.14 -5.52 -9.04
CA GLU A 51 17.24 -5.70 -10.19
C GLU A 51 15.85 -5.12 -9.92
N VAL A 52 15.39 -5.14 -8.67
CA VAL A 52 14.04 -4.67 -8.35
C VAL A 52 14.07 -3.18 -8.00
N LEU A 53 15.00 -2.75 -7.13
CA LEU A 53 15.11 -1.35 -6.75
C LEU A 53 15.65 -0.43 -7.83
N ASP A 54 16.44 -0.91 -8.78
CA ASP A 54 16.87 -0.11 -9.93
C ASP A 54 15.79 0.01 -11.02
N GLY A 55 14.72 -0.79 -10.91
CA GLY A 55 13.57 -0.80 -11.82
C GLY A 55 13.72 -1.73 -13.03
N SER A 56 14.89 -2.36 -13.23
CA SER A 56 15.19 -3.20 -14.40
C SER A 56 14.27 -4.43 -14.48
N PHE A 57 14.01 -5.08 -13.35
CA PHE A 57 13.08 -6.19 -13.22
C PHE A 57 11.70 -5.86 -13.81
N PHE A 58 11.17 -4.66 -13.53
CA PHE A 58 9.83 -4.28 -13.97
C PHE A 58 9.78 -3.92 -15.45
N ALA A 59 10.88 -3.39 -16.00
CA ALA A 59 10.98 -3.07 -17.43
C ALA A 59 10.90 -4.34 -18.30
N ASP A 60 11.47 -5.45 -17.82
CA ASP A 60 11.54 -6.72 -18.52
C ASP A 60 10.31 -7.63 -18.30
N LEU A 61 9.35 -7.20 -17.49
CA LEU A 61 8.12 -7.97 -17.26
C LEU A 61 7.25 -8.05 -18.53
N PRO A 62 6.60 -9.20 -18.78
CA PRO A 62 5.53 -9.28 -19.76
C PRO A 62 4.42 -8.26 -19.47
N ALA A 63 3.82 -7.70 -20.52
CA ALA A 63 2.77 -6.68 -20.41
C ALA A 63 1.60 -7.07 -19.47
N SER A 64 1.23 -8.35 -19.42
CA SER A 64 0.18 -8.85 -18.52
C SER A 64 0.54 -8.71 -17.04
N LEU A 65 1.82 -8.74 -16.69
CA LEU A 65 2.31 -8.57 -15.32
C LEU A 65 2.67 -7.13 -14.99
N GLN A 66 3.02 -6.30 -15.99
CA GLN A 66 3.13 -4.85 -15.82
C GLN A 66 1.81 -4.23 -15.35
N GLY A 67 0.66 -4.79 -15.75
CA GLY A 67 -0.65 -4.39 -15.25
C GLY A 67 -0.79 -4.47 -13.71
N ILE A 68 -0.05 -5.37 -13.05
CA ILE A 68 -0.02 -5.44 -11.57
C ILE A 68 0.68 -4.21 -11.01
N ALA A 69 1.83 -3.83 -11.57
CA ALA A 69 2.56 -2.64 -11.14
C ALA A 69 1.72 -1.38 -11.31
N ILE A 70 1.07 -1.24 -12.47
CA ILE A 70 0.18 -0.11 -12.77
C ILE A 70 -0.96 -0.04 -11.74
N ALA A 71 -1.68 -1.13 -11.52
CA ALA A 71 -2.81 -1.16 -10.58
C ALA A 71 -2.38 -0.84 -9.14
N ARG A 72 -1.19 -1.29 -8.71
CA ARG A 72 -0.64 -0.99 -7.38
C ARG A 72 -0.27 0.49 -7.25
N CYS A 73 0.37 1.07 -8.26
CA CYS A 73 0.69 2.50 -8.28
C CYS A 73 -0.58 3.37 -8.30
N GLU A 74 -1.57 3.05 -9.14
CA GLU A 74 -2.84 3.77 -9.22
C GLU A 74 -3.64 3.68 -7.91
N GLY A 75 -3.71 2.50 -7.31
CA GLY A 75 -4.37 2.30 -6.02
C GLY A 75 -3.70 3.11 -4.90
N THR A 76 -2.37 3.12 -4.89
CA THR A 76 -1.56 3.92 -3.96
C THR A 76 -1.82 5.41 -4.09
N LEU A 77 -1.78 5.94 -5.33
CA LEU A 77 -2.08 7.34 -5.59
C LEU A 77 -3.49 7.70 -5.13
N ALA A 78 -4.50 6.93 -5.54
CA ALA A 78 -5.90 7.20 -5.20
C ALA A 78 -6.15 7.12 -3.67
N PHE A 79 -5.50 6.17 -2.99
CA PHE A 79 -5.60 6.02 -1.55
C PHE A 79 -5.02 7.22 -0.82
N TYR A 80 -3.77 7.60 -1.12
CA TYR A 80 -3.11 8.69 -0.41
C TYR A 80 -3.62 10.07 -0.82
N GLN A 81 -4.16 10.25 -2.02
CA GLN A 81 -4.94 11.46 -2.35
C GLN A 81 -6.21 11.60 -1.48
N ARG A 82 -6.76 10.49 -1.01
CA ARG A 82 -7.97 10.47 -0.17
C ARG A 82 -7.68 10.68 1.31
N VAL A 83 -6.64 10.03 1.84
CA VAL A 83 -6.35 10.02 3.30
C VAL A 83 -5.14 10.84 3.69
N GLY A 84 -4.33 11.30 2.73
CA GLY A 84 -3.04 11.96 2.95
C GLY A 84 -1.91 10.97 3.24
N TRP A 85 -0.69 11.33 2.86
CA TRP A 85 0.51 10.54 3.12
C TRP A 85 1.02 10.73 4.55
N GLN A 86 1.40 9.63 5.19
CA GLN A 86 2.19 9.63 6.42
C GLN A 86 3.05 8.34 6.47
N PRO A 87 4.35 8.40 6.85
CA PRO A 87 5.26 7.23 6.78
C PRO A 87 4.85 6.01 7.62
N ASN A 88 4.26 6.20 8.80
CA ASN A 88 3.83 5.11 9.67
C ASN A 88 2.76 4.23 9.02
N TYR A 89 2.07 4.65 7.95
CA TYR A 89 1.17 3.75 7.21
C TYR A 89 1.87 2.46 6.76
N LEU A 90 3.17 2.55 6.43
CA LEU A 90 3.92 1.41 5.92
C LEU A 90 3.94 0.25 6.92
N ASP A 91 4.05 0.56 8.22
CA ASP A 91 4.26 -0.45 9.27
C ASP A 91 3.11 -0.56 10.27
N THR A 92 2.19 0.40 10.30
CA THR A 92 1.08 0.42 11.27
C THR A 92 0.15 -0.77 11.03
N PRO A 93 -0.07 -1.65 12.02
CA PRO A 93 -0.98 -2.79 11.87
C PRO A 93 -2.42 -2.37 11.58
N LEU A 94 -3.16 -3.20 10.85
CA LEU A 94 -4.56 -2.93 10.53
C LEU A 94 -5.43 -2.63 11.76
N HIS A 95 -5.19 -3.31 12.89
CA HIS A 95 -6.06 -3.21 14.06
C HIS A 95 -6.13 -1.81 14.69
N ILE A 96 -5.18 -0.92 14.37
CA ILE A 96 -5.15 0.46 14.86
C ILE A 96 -6.32 1.27 14.28
N CYS A 97 -6.61 1.15 12.99
CA CYS A 97 -7.66 1.96 12.34
C CYS A 97 -8.83 1.13 11.81
N VAL A 98 -8.61 -0.17 11.55
CA VAL A 98 -9.59 -1.04 10.90
C VAL A 98 -10.44 -1.77 11.95
N PRO A 99 -11.78 -1.69 11.85
CA PRO A 99 -12.66 -2.42 12.75
C PRO A 99 -12.48 -3.93 12.60
N GLU A 100 -12.68 -4.67 13.70
CA GLU A 100 -12.45 -6.11 13.76
C GLU A 100 -13.19 -6.89 12.66
N THR A 101 -14.43 -6.49 12.36
CA THR A 101 -15.30 -7.10 11.34
C THR A 101 -14.72 -7.10 9.93
N ALA A 102 -13.79 -6.19 9.61
CA ALA A 102 -13.12 -6.16 8.30
C ALA A 102 -11.73 -6.79 8.28
N ARG A 103 -11.10 -7.07 9.44
CA ARG A 103 -9.69 -7.49 9.50
C ARG A 103 -9.45 -8.85 8.85
N GLU A 104 -10.25 -9.85 9.21
CA GLU A 104 -10.09 -11.20 8.67
C GLU A 104 -10.29 -11.24 7.14
N PRO A 105 -11.35 -10.65 6.56
CA PRO A 105 -11.48 -10.55 5.11
C PRO A 105 -10.31 -9.84 4.42
N LEU A 106 -9.78 -8.78 5.03
CA LEU A 106 -8.64 -8.03 4.51
C LEU A 106 -7.36 -8.88 4.49
N GLN A 107 -7.09 -9.59 5.57
CA GLN A 107 -5.93 -10.48 5.70
C GLN A 107 -6.03 -11.68 4.77
N GLN A 108 -7.17 -12.36 4.72
CA GLN A 108 -7.30 -13.60 3.95
C GLN A 108 -7.40 -13.37 2.43
N ARG A 109 -8.14 -12.33 2.00
CA ARG A 109 -8.40 -12.12 0.56
C ARG A 109 -7.42 -11.17 -0.10
N TYR A 110 -6.92 -10.19 0.63
CA TYR A 110 -6.04 -9.15 0.09
C TYR A 110 -4.62 -9.23 0.64
N HIS A 111 -4.36 -10.15 1.58
CA HIS A 111 -3.07 -10.28 2.26
C HIS A 111 -2.63 -8.98 2.93
N ALA A 112 -3.58 -8.18 3.40
CA ALA A 112 -3.32 -6.91 4.05
C ALA A 112 -2.91 -7.11 5.51
N ASN A 113 -1.78 -6.53 5.90
CA ASN A 113 -1.20 -6.61 7.23
C ASN A 113 -0.98 -5.22 7.85
N THR A 114 -0.66 -4.23 7.03
CA THR A 114 -0.45 -2.84 7.45
C THR A 114 -1.46 -1.89 6.80
N LEU A 115 -1.58 -0.67 7.33
CA LEU A 115 -2.51 0.33 6.78
C LEU A 115 -2.20 0.69 5.32
N HIS A 116 -0.93 0.63 4.90
CA HIS A 116 -0.55 0.80 3.50
C HIS A 116 -1.24 -0.22 2.58
N ASP A 117 -1.40 -1.46 3.02
CA ASP A 117 -1.97 -2.52 2.17
C ASP A 117 -3.43 -2.25 1.79
N LEU A 118 -4.12 -1.36 2.53
CA LEU A 118 -5.46 -0.88 2.19
C LEU A 118 -5.50 -0.13 0.86
N ALA A 119 -4.38 0.45 0.42
CA ALA A 119 -4.25 1.14 -0.86
C ALA A 119 -4.52 0.22 -2.06
N TYR A 120 -4.40 -1.09 -1.86
CA TYR A 120 -4.58 -2.10 -2.89
C TYR A 120 -5.98 -2.69 -2.92
N VAL A 121 -6.86 -2.22 -2.05
CA VAL A 121 -8.24 -2.68 -1.94
C VAL A 121 -9.16 -1.63 -2.54
N HIS A 122 -9.96 -2.03 -3.53
CA HIS A 122 -10.90 -1.10 -4.16
C HIS A 122 -11.92 -0.55 -3.14
N PRO A 123 -12.23 0.77 -3.11
CA PRO A 123 -13.13 1.39 -2.12
C PRO A 123 -14.48 0.69 -1.95
N LYS A 124 -15.09 0.24 -3.05
CA LYS A 124 -16.35 -0.55 -3.04
C LYS A 124 -16.27 -1.84 -2.22
N HIS A 125 -15.10 -2.43 -2.04
CA HIS A 125 -14.95 -3.65 -1.24
C HIS A 125 -15.08 -3.34 0.25
N PHE A 126 -14.58 -2.19 0.72
CA PHE A 126 -14.84 -1.73 2.09
C PHE A 126 -16.33 -1.51 2.33
N GLU A 127 -17.05 -0.88 1.38
CA GLU A 127 -18.50 -0.71 1.49
C GLU A 127 -19.25 -2.06 1.55
N LYS A 128 -18.80 -3.08 0.81
CA LYS A 128 -19.40 -4.42 0.86
C LYS A 128 -19.13 -5.14 2.19
N MET A 129 -17.93 -4.97 2.76
CA MET A 129 -17.55 -5.64 4.01
C MET A 129 -18.16 -4.97 5.25
N LEU A 130 -18.21 -3.64 5.26
CA LEU A 130 -18.56 -2.83 6.43
C LEU A 130 -19.95 -2.17 6.34
N GLY A 131 -20.50 -2.05 5.12
CA GLY A 131 -21.60 -1.13 4.84
C GLY A 131 -21.12 0.30 4.65
N LYS A 132 -21.97 1.13 4.03
CA LYS A 132 -21.59 2.51 3.64
C LYS A 132 -21.17 3.39 4.82
N ALA A 133 -21.90 3.33 5.92
CA ALA A 133 -21.66 4.18 7.09
C ALA A 133 -20.31 3.87 7.75
N GLN A 134 -20.02 2.60 8.03
CA GLN A 134 -18.76 2.19 8.63
C GLN A 134 -17.58 2.35 7.66
N ALA A 135 -17.78 2.13 6.36
CA ALA A 135 -16.75 2.45 5.37
C ALA A 135 -16.43 3.96 5.36
N ALA A 136 -17.43 4.83 5.42
CA ALA A 136 -17.23 6.28 5.54
C ALA A 136 -16.44 6.64 6.82
N GLN A 137 -16.82 6.03 7.95
CA GLN A 137 -16.11 6.21 9.22
C GLN A 137 -14.65 5.77 9.15
N LEU A 138 -14.34 4.63 8.52
CA LEU A 138 -12.96 4.17 8.31
C LEU A 138 -12.12 5.23 7.59
N TRP A 139 -12.65 5.87 6.55
CA TRP A 139 -11.91 6.92 5.83
C TRP A 139 -11.61 8.14 6.70
N GLU A 140 -12.55 8.55 7.55
CA GLU A 140 -12.33 9.64 8.49
C GLU A 140 -11.34 9.25 9.60
N THR A 141 -11.38 8.01 10.09
CA THR A 141 -10.38 7.48 11.02
C THR A 141 -8.97 7.51 10.42
N LEU A 142 -8.81 7.07 9.17
CA LEU A 142 -7.51 7.11 8.49
C LEU A 142 -7.00 8.54 8.30
N LYS A 143 -7.86 9.49 7.91
CA LYS A 143 -7.47 10.91 7.84
C LYS A 143 -7.00 11.48 9.18
N ARG A 144 -7.66 11.09 10.28
CA ARG A 144 -7.24 11.49 11.64
C ARG A 144 -5.88 10.90 12.00
N PHE A 145 -5.68 9.61 11.70
CA PHE A 145 -4.37 8.97 11.87
C PHE A 145 -3.26 9.68 11.07
N THR A 146 -3.55 10.12 9.84
CA THR A 146 -2.60 10.92 9.06
C THR A 146 -2.25 12.25 9.74
N ALA A 147 -3.24 12.92 10.35
CA ALA A 147 -3.07 14.23 10.97
C ALA A 147 -2.30 14.18 12.30
N ASP A 148 -2.53 13.13 13.11
CA ASP A 148 -1.89 12.95 14.41
C ASP A 148 -1.69 11.45 14.73
N PRO A 149 -0.65 10.80 14.17
CA PRO A 149 -0.46 9.36 14.32
C PRO A 149 -0.08 8.95 15.75
N ASP A 150 0.59 9.83 16.50
CA ASP A 150 1.07 9.54 17.86
C ASP A 150 -0.07 9.72 18.89
N GLY A 151 -0.82 10.82 18.79
CA GLY A 151 -2.02 11.02 19.61
C GLY A 151 -3.08 9.96 19.33
N PHE A 152 -3.26 9.58 18.07
CA PHE A 152 -4.20 8.53 17.70
C PHE A 152 -3.88 7.19 18.37
N ARG A 153 -2.60 6.79 18.43
CA ARG A 153 -2.19 5.51 19.06
C ARG A 153 -2.42 5.53 20.57
N ALA A 154 -2.11 6.64 21.24
CA ALA A 154 -2.32 6.79 22.68
C ALA A 154 -3.82 6.68 23.07
N GLU A 155 -4.74 7.09 22.20
CA GLU A 155 -6.19 6.93 22.42
C GLU A 155 -6.68 5.48 22.25
N GLN A 156 -5.94 4.63 21.54
CA GLN A 156 -6.33 3.23 21.30
C GLN A 156 -5.80 2.26 22.38
N GLU A 157 -4.89 2.71 23.25
CA GLU A 157 -4.42 1.90 24.38
C GLU A 157 -5.46 1.91 25.52
N PRO A 158 -5.87 0.76 26.06
CA PRO A 158 -6.76 0.74 27.21
C PRO A 158 -6.07 1.44 28.39
N GLN A 159 -6.72 2.47 28.95
CA GLN A 159 -6.35 3.01 30.24
C GLN A 159 -6.52 1.90 31.28
N HIS A 160 -5.40 1.29 31.68
CA HIS A 160 -5.33 0.28 32.72
C HIS A 160 -5.58 0.88 34.11
#